data_AF-A0A0S4QRB6-F1
#
_entry.id   AF-A0A0S4QRB6-F1
#
_cell.length_a   1.000
_cell.length_b   1.000
_cell.length_c   1.000
_cell.angle_alpha   90.00
_cell.angle_beta   90.00
_cell.angle_gamma   90.00
#
_symmetry.space_group_name_H-M   'P 1'
#
loop_
_entity.id
_entity.type
_entity.pdbx_description
1 polymer ?
#
loop_
_entity_poly.entity_id
_entity_poly.type
_entity_poly.pdbx_seq_one_letter_code
_entity_poly.pdbx_strand_id
1 'polypeptide(L)'
;MTTGRDDGVHVVSGAAGGHWAWAAAEVEPVRPVGVGAAEAAAAEQVWLAGLWDVAGPMRFEVRYIAFPGSEWLTCVLLAQTYDLDRRSAVRRALTLRDRLAGAPAHVRVTPVLDPAAVAYLLAPLHPCGEGMVEIRKAVAWSWSRRAERRVCVAVSPYTGGGDWQAVWEQLLARPEGTLLGVCIEPYRLKPGEKAALTTLAGQYAALSRDATSPVSPRPFPADQFAVAARPLYEAAVRRYVDQVFRVRISLASAAPIGSDLGERAAAAITPAVAGTGFAGGAAVARPLGDELHTAWTNITTMSLDWLNRTYDLGVPPGTMASGERFLTEIADLTETAAVFRLPHEAAGRRPLFDGPLRRRAAAEGVGAPFTVVIAHDESDERAASLVEGHLTLAGLHPWRANVDLLAGADRRLEMRRTIRQSGFVLVCLSTRSVDRAGDLHRQLRLALDVAEEMPEGRIFVIPVLLDEHCALPVRLDHLEPVRFYRPDGPERLLRALGVGARSARVS
;
A
#
# COMPACT_ATOMS: atom_id res chain seq x y z
N MET A 1 31.03 -14.63 -12.70
CA MET A 1 29.81 -14.53 -13.51
C MET A 1 28.78 -15.48 -12.93
N THR A 2 27.85 -14.96 -12.16
CA THR A 2 26.61 -15.64 -11.76
C THR A 2 25.50 -14.72 -12.24
N THR A 3 24.82 -15.11 -13.31
CA THR A 3 23.58 -14.48 -13.79
C THR A 3 22.57 -14.59 -12.66
N GLY A 4 22.38 -13.49 -11.93
CA GLY A 4 21.58 -13.45 -10.71
C GLY A 4 20.14 -13.82 -10.98
N ARG A 5 19.62 -14.73 -10.16
CA ARG A 5 18.20 -14.97 -9.93
C ARG A 5 17.57 -13.60 -9.60
N ASP A 6 16.43 -13.25 -10.18
CA ASP A 6 15.71 -12.03 -9.78
C ASP A 6 15.32 -12.17 -8.31
N ASP A 7 15.97 -11.39 -7.43
CA ASP A 7 15.82 -11.47 -5.98
C ASP A 7 14.58 -10.70 -5.48
N GLY A 8 13.83 -10.06 -6.37
CA GLY A 8 12.61 -9.31 -6.05
C GLY A 8 12.84 -8.00 -5.32
N VAL A 9 13.91 -7.25 -5.68
CA VAL A 9 14.24 -5.97 -5.06
C VAL A 9 14.21 -4.84 -6.08
N HIS A 10 13.31 -3.88 -5.87
CA HIS A 10 13.30 -2.63 -6.61
C HIS A 10 14.31 -1.66 -5.98
N VAL A 11 15.16 -1.01 -6.79
CA VAL A 11 16.22 -0.12 -6.28
C VAL A 11 16.22 1.19 -7.06
N VAL A 12 16.20 2.31 -6.31
CA VAL A 12 16.32 3.66 -6.85
C VAL A 12 17.54 4.34 -6.26
N SER A 13 18.40 4.88 -7.11
CA SER A 13 19.57 5.66 -6.70
C SER A 13 19.21 7.13 -6.60
N GLY A 14 19.48 7.76 -5.46
CA GLY A 14 19.30 9.19 -5.26
C GLY A 14 20.42 10.02 -5.90
N ALA A 15 20.13 11.29 -6.18
CA ALA A 15 21.08 12.23 -6.78
C ALA A 15 22.37 12.44 -5.93
N ALA A 16 22.29 12.23 -4.62
CA ALA A 16 23.41 12.34 -3.68
C ALA A 16 24.23 11.04 -3.52
N GLY A 17 24.01 10.03 -4.37
CA GLY A 17 24.80 8.78 -4.39
C GLY A 17 24.32 7.66 -3.45
N GLY A 18 23.25 7.88 -2.67
CA GLY A 18 22.62 6.83 -1.87
C GLY A 18 21.63 5.96 -2.65
N HIS A 19 21.28 4.80 -2.11
CA HIS A 19 20.37 3.84 -2.74
C HIS A 19 19.23 3.46 -1.79
N TRP A 20 18.00 3.68 -2.26
CA TRP A 20 16.80 3.13 -1.65
C TRP A 20 16.48 1.78 -2.28
N ALA A 21 16.13 0.80 -1.45
CA ALA A 21 15.76 -0.54 -1.88
C ALA A 21 14.43 -0.96 -1.27
N TRP A 22 13.56 -1.55 -2.09
CA TRP A 22 12.26 -2.05 -1.68
C TRP A 22 12.14 -3.53 -2.02
N ALA A 23 11.53 -4.27 -1.11
CA ALA A 23 11.14 -5.67 -1.31
C ALA A 23 9.69 -5.84 -0.84
N ALA A 24 8.98 -6.81 -1.40
CA ALA A 24 7.59 -7.07 -1.04
C ALA A 24 7.34 -8.55 -0.76
N ALA A 25 6.29 -8.81 0.01
CA ALA A 25 5.70 -10.13 0.14
C ALA A 25 4.17 -10.01 0.15
N GLU A 26 3.49 -10.89 -0.58
CA GLU A 26 2.03 -11.02 -0.52
C GLU A 26 1.63 -11.77 0.75
N VAL A 27 0.53 -11.35 1.38
CA VAL A 27 0.01 -11.91 2.62
C VAL A 27 -1.42 -12.36 2.40
N GLU A 28 -1.71 -13.61 2.76
CA GLU A 28 -3.06 -14.18 2.69
C GLU A 28 -3.45 -14.84 4.04
N PRO A 29 -4.73 -14.77 4.45
CA PRO A 29 -5.21 -15.52 5.61
C PRO A 29 -5.05 -17.04 5.40
N VAL A 30 -4.56 -17.74 6.42
CA VAL A 30 -4.54 -19.22 6.43
C VAL A 30 -5.97 -19.73 6.64
N ARG A 31 -6.39 -20.67 5.77
CA ARG A 31 -7.70 -21.31 5.84
C ARG A 31 -7.59 -22.82 6.11
N PRO A 32 -8.56 -23.43 6.84
CA PRO A 32 -9.71 -22.78 7.49
C PRO A 32 -9.28 -21.87 8.65
N VAL A 33 -10.11 -20.87 8.98
CA VAL A 33 -9.82 -19.93 10.07
C VAL A 33 -9.70 -20.70 11.39
N GLY A 34 -8.48 -20.76 11.94
CA GLY A 34 -8.18 -21.48 13.16
C GLY A 34 -8.11 -20.62 14.42
N VAL A 35 -8.02 -19.29 14.27
CA VAL A 35 -7.85 -18.33 15.38
C VAL A 35 -8.81 -17.15 15.27
N GLY A 36 -9.25 -16.62 16.41
CA GLY A 36 -10.12 -15.44 16.46
C GLY A 36 -9.37 -14.13 16.22
N ALA A 37 -10.09 -13.05 15.90
CA ALA A 37 -9.49 -11.74 15.61
C ALA A 37 -8.65 -11.17 16.78
N ALA A 38 -9.03 -11.46 18.03
CA ALA A 38 -8.29 -11.04 19.22
C ALA A 38 -6.98 -11.82 19.42
N GLU A 39 -6.99 -13.12 19.12
CA GLU A 39 -5.80 -13.97 19.18
C GLU A 39 -4.82 -13.59 18.06
N ALA A 40 -5.32 -13.35 16.84
CA ALA A 40 -4.54 -12.79 15.75
C ALA A 40 -3.89 -11.45 16.14
N ALA A 41 -4.65 -10.53 16.73
CA ALA A 41 -4.12 -9.23 17.18
C ALA A 41 -3.01 -9.38 18.24
N ALA A 42 -3.17 -10.29 19.20
CA ALA A 42 -2.13 -10.56 20.20
C ALA A 42 -0.85 -11.13 19.57
N ALA A 43 -0.99 -12.06 18.62
CA ALA A 43 0.15 -12.64 17.91
C ALA A 43 0.85 -11.61 17.01
N GLU A 44 0.10 -10.74 16.34
CA GLU A 44 0.61 -9.61 15.56
C GLU A 44 1.41 -8.63 16.43
N GLN A 45 0.93 -8.30 17.63
CA GLN A 45 1.66 -7.42 18.56
C GLN A 45 3.01 -8.02 18.99
N VAL A 46 3.07 -9.32 19.26
CA VAL A 46 4.33 -10.02 19.59
C VAL A 46 5.29 -9.99 18.40
N TRP A 47 4.79 -10.25 17.20
CA TRP A 47 5.59 -10.20 15.97
C TRP A 47 6.13 -8.78 15.70
N LEU A 48 5.30 -7.75 15.83
CA LEU A 48 5.70 -6.34 15.69
C LEU A 48 6.81 -5.96 16.67
N ALA A 49 6.79 -6.47 17.90
CA ALA A 49 7.87 -6.24 18.87
C ALA A 49 9.23 -6.78 18.36
N GLY A 50 9.22 -7.90 17.63
CA GLY A 50 10.40 -8.50 17.02
C GLY A 50 10.97 -7.71 15.82
N LEU A 51 10.18 -6.83 15.21
CA LEU A 51 10.63 -5.99 14.09
C LEU A 51 11.51 -4.81 14.54
N TRP A 52 11.63 -4.56 15.84
CA TRP A 52 12.46 -3.50 16.38
C TRP A 52 13.97 -3.74 16.22
N ASP A 53 14.41 -5.00 16.34
CA ASP A 53 15.83 -5.35 16.43
C ASP A 53 16.54 -5.43 15.07
N VAL A 54 16.25 -4.47 14.19
CA VAL A 54 16.83 -4.42 12.86
C VAL A 54 17.73 -3.18 12.77
N ALA A 55 18.96 -3.35 12.31
CA ALA A 55 19.95 -2.28 12.27
C ALA A 55 19.67 -1.27 11.13
N GLY A 56 19.68 0.04 11.43
CA GLY A 56 19.68 1.16 10.46
C GLY A 56 18.29 1.67 10.04
N PRO A 57 18.20 2.68 9.15
CA PRO A 57 16.92 3.21 8.70
C PRO A 57 16.13 2.17 7.90
N MET A 58 14.87 1.97 8.28
CA MET A 58 13.95 1.13 7.55
C MET A 58 12.51 1.50 7.83
N ARG A 59 11.64 1.07 6.92
CA ARG A 59 10.20 1.20 7.06
C ARG A 59 9.50 -0.05 6.61
N PHE A 60 8.35 -0.28 7.21
CA PHE A 60 7.45 -1.37 6.89
C PHE A 60 6.11 -0.77 6.52
N GLU A 61 5.45 -1.31 5.51
CA GLU A 61 4.07 -0.92 5.21
C GLU A 61 3.23 -2.15 4.93
N VAL A 62 2.14 -2.32 5.68
CA VAL A 62 1.06 -3.20 5.24
C VAL A 62 0.16 -2.38 4.32
N ARG A 63 -0.13 -2.96 3.16
CA ARG A 63 -0.93 -2.31 2.13
C ARG A 63 -2.02 -3.23 1.65
N TYR A 64 -3.24 -2.71 1.70
CA TYR A 64 -4.46 -3.35 1.20
C TYR A 64 -4.84 -2.69 -0.11
N ILE A 65 -4.93 -3.47 -1.17
CA ILE A 65 -5.19 -2.99 -2.53
C ILE A 65 -6.44 -3.70 -3.06
N ALA A 66 -7.47 -2.92 -3.37
CA ALA A 66 -8.54 -3.37 -4.25
C ALA A 66 -8.20 -2.89 -5.66
N PHE A 67 -7.86 -3.81 -6.56
CA PHE A 67 -7.68 -3.46 -7.96
C PHE A 67 -9.04 -3.21 -8.61
N PRO A 68 -9.15 -2.28 -9.58
CA PRO A 68 -10.41 -1.99 -10.25
C PRO A 68 -11.05 -3.27 -10.82
N GLY A 69 -12.30 -3.54 -10.44
CA GLY A 69 -13.05 -4.72 -10.87
C GLY A 69 -12.61 -6.07 -10.26
N SER A 70 -11.69 -6.08 -9.30
CA SER A 70 -11.30 -7.29 -8.56
C SER A 70 -12.39 -7.72 -7.59
N GLU A 71 -12.60 -9.03 -7.45
CA GLU A 71 -13.45 -9.61 -6.41
C GLU A 71 -12.70 -9.85 -5.08
N TRP A 72 -11.40 -9.56 -5.06
CA TRP A 72 -10.49 -9.84 -3.95
C TRP A 72 -9.62 -8.64 -3.61
N LEU A 73 -9.30 -8.50 -2.33
CA LEU A 73 -8.23 -7.64 -1.84
C LEU A 73 -6.89 -8.35 -1.96
N THR A 74 -5.90 -7.60 -2.43
CA THR A 74 -4.49 -7.98 -2.32
C THR A 74 -3.92 -7.32 -1.06
N CYS A 75 -3.33 -8.11 -0.16
CA CYS A 75 -2.57 -7.59 0.98
C CYS A 75 -1.09 -7.82 0.74
N VAL A 76 -0.26 -6.78 0.89
CA VAL A 76 1.20 -6.88 0.78
C VAL A 76 1.90 -6.26 1.97
N LEU A 77 3.02 -6.85 2.35
CA LEU A 77 4.00 -6.26 3.24
C LEU A 77 5.16 -5.72 2.40
N LEU A 78 5.39 -4.42 2.51
CA LEU A 78 6.49 -3.72 1.87
C LEU A 78 7.60 -3.46 2.90
N ALA A 79 8.83 -3.67 2.47
CA ALA A 79 10.04 -3.36 3.21
C ALA A 79 10.82 -2.28 2.44
N GLN A 80 11.21 -1.21 3.11
CA GLN A 80 12.09 -0.18 2.56
C GLN A 80 13.37 -0.08 3.40
N THR A 81 14.51 0.02 2.73
CA THR A 81 15.80 0.31 3.36
C THR A 81 16.60 1.33 2.55
N TYR A 82 17.61 1.91 3.19
CA TYR A 82 18.57 2.82 2.58
C TYR A 82 20.00 2.41 2.92
N ASP A 83 20.91 2.59 1.98
CA ASP A 83 22.36 2.50 2.20
C ASP A 83 23.11 3.34 1.15
N LEU A 84 24.35 3.71 1.43
CA LEU A 84 25.25 4.35 0.45
C LEU A 84 25.78 3.33 -0.56
N ASP A 85 25.89 2.05 -0.18
CA ASP A 85 26.25 0.97 -1.09
C ASP A 85 25.01 0.23 -1.61
N ARG A 86 24.88 0.15 -2.94
CA ARG A 86 23.74 -0.51 -3.59
C ARG A 86 23.54 -1.96 -3.15
N ARG A 87 24.63 -2.72 -3.02
CA ARG A 87 24.55 -4.15 -2.64
C ARG A 87 24.12 -4.29 -1.19
N SER A 88 24.59 -3.41 -0.31
CA SER A 88 24.15 -3.33 1.08
C SER A 88 22.68 -2.98 1.20
N ALA A 89 22.18 -1.98 0.45
CA ALA A 89 20.76 -1.64 0.41
C ALA A 89 19.89 -2.84 0.01
N VAL A 90 20.27 -3.54 -1.08
CA VAL A 90 19.57 -4.76 -1.53
C VAL A 90 19.57 -5.84 -0.46
N ARG A 91 20.74 -6.14 0.12
CA ARG A 91 20.87 -7.16 1.18
C ARG A 91 19.97 -6.84 2.38
N ARG A 92 19.97 -5.58 2.82
CA ARG A 92 19.14 -5.09 3.93
C ARG A 92 17.65 -5.25 3.61
N ALA A 93 17.21 -4.91 2.39
CA ALA A 93 15.82 -5.10 1.96
C ALA A 93 15.41 -6.58 1.95
N LEU A 94 16.27 -7.48 1.47
CA LEU A 94 16.02 -8.93 1.49
C LEU A 94 15.93 -9.47 2.92
N THR A 95 16.89 -9.12 3.79
CA THR A 95 16.86 -9.50 5.20
C THR A 95 15.57 -9.01 5.88
N LEU A 96 15.10 -7.82 5.51
CA LEU A 96 13.88 -7.26 6.05
C LEU A 96 12.63 -8.02 5.56
N ARG A 97 12.56 -8.36 4.28
CA ARG A 97 11.49 -9.21 3.72
C ARG A 97 11.45 -10.57 4.41
N ASP A 98 12.60 -11.19 4.64
CA ASP A 98 12.68 -12.51 5.29
C ASP A 98 12.21 -12.45 6.76
N ARG A 99 12.47 -11.34 7.47
CA ARG A 99 11.89 -11.11 8.81
C ARG A 99 10.38 -10.90 8.76
N LEU A 100 9.88 -10.18 7.76
CA LEU A 100 8.44 -10.02 7.54
C LEU A 100 7.75 -11.35 7.21
N ALA A 101 8.45 -12.29 6.56
CA ALA A 101 7.96 -13.65 6.31
C ALA A 101 7.78 -14.47 7.59
N GLY A 102 8.42 -14.08 8.70
CA GLY A 102 8.17 -14.63 10.04
C GLY A 102 6.87 -14.15 10.71
N ALA A 103 5.87 -13.75 9.91
CA ALA A 103 4.57 -13.31 10.39
C ALA A 103 3.83 -14.41 11.19
N PRO A 104 2.81 -14.05 12.00
CA PRO A 104 2.10 -15.02 12.81
C PRO A 104 1.31 -16.04 11.97
N ALA A 105 1.05 -17.22 12.57
CA ALA A 105 0.57 -18.41 11.88
C ALA A 105 -0.83 -18.29 11.23
N HIS A 106 -1.60 -17.24 11.54
CA HIS A 106 -2.90 -16.99 10.91
C HIS A 106 -2.79 -16.43 9.50
N VAL A 107 -1.59 -16.07 9.05
CA VAL A 107 -1.33 -15.66 7.67
C VAL A 107 -0.21 -16.48 7.03
N ARG A 108 -0.27 -16.59 5.71
CA ARG A 108 0.81 -17.08 4.87
C ARG A 108 1.44 -15.89 4.15
N VAL A 109 2.76 -15.83 4.17
CA VAL A 109 3.54 -14.79 3.51
C VAL A 109 4.33 -15.40 2.36
N THR A 110 4.17 -14.86 1.16
CA THR A 110 4.86 -15.32 -0.06
C THR A 110 5.71 -14.19 -0.62
N PRO A 111 7.04 -14.35 -0.76
CA PRO A 111 7.89 -13.28 -1.27
C PRO A 111 7.57 -12.96 -2.73
N VAL A 112 7.55 -11.67 -3.07
CA VAL A 112 7.51 -11.21 -4.46
C VAL A 112 8.93 -11.22 -4.99
N LEU A 113 9.17 -12.00 -6.04
CA LEU A 113 10.50 -12.22 -6.61
C LEU A 113 10.77 -11.39 -7.88
N ASP A 114 9.76 -10.71 -8.41
CA ASP A 114 9.91 -9.80 -9.54
C ASP A 114 10.08 -8.34 -9.07
N PRO A 115 11.24 -7.70 -9.32
CA PRO A 115 11.46 -6.28 -9.00
C PRO A 115 10.44 -5.32 -9.66
N ALA A 116 9.92 -5.68 -10.83
CA ALA A 116 8.90 -4.88 -11.52
C ALA A 116 7.55 -4.95 -10.80
N ALA A 117 7.12 -6.14 -10.39
CA ALA A 117 5.96 -6.31 -9.52
C ALA A 117 6.09 -5.51 -8.21
N VAL A 118 7.28 -5.51 -7.57
CA VAL A 118 7.52 -4.67 -6.39
C VAL A 118 7.34 -3.19 -6.70
N ALA A 119 7.89 -2.69 -7.82
CA ALA A 119 7.74 -1.30 -8.23
C ALA A 119 6.27 -0.92 -8.47
N TYR A 120 5.50 -1.81 -9.08
CA TYR A 120 4.07 -1.60 -9.29
C TYR A 120 3.30 -1.59 -7.97
N LEU A 121 3.61 -2.48 -7.03
CA LEU A 121 2.99 -2.51 -5.71
C LEU A 121 3.23 -1.23 -4.90
N LEU A 122 4.29 -0.48 -5.20
CA LEU A 122 4.55 0.86 -4.64
C LEU A 122 3.57 1.92 -5.18
N ALA A 123 3.13 1.81 -6.43
CA ALA A 123 2.21 2.75 -7.07
C ALA A 123 1.15 2.03 -7.93
N PRO A 124 0.24 1.23 -7.33
CA PRO A 124 -0.65 0.33 -8.07
C PRO A 124 -1.84 1.04 -8.74
N LEU A 125 -2.10 2.29 -8.37
CA LEU A 125 -3.14 3.15 -8.93
C LEU A 125 -2.69 4.62 -8.85
N HIS A 126 -3.38 5.50 -9.57
CA HIS A 126 -3.19 6.94 -9.48
C HIS A 126 -4.41 7.60 -8.83
N PRO A 127 -4.26 8.31 -7.70
CA PRO A 127 -5.40 8.94 -7.05
C PRO A 127 -5.86 10.19 -7.80
N CYS A 128 -7.17 10.45 -7.79
CA CYS A 128 -7.68 11.77 -8.16
C CYS A 128 -7.44 12.78 -7.02
N GLY A 129 -7.65 14.08 -7.28
CA GLY A 129 -7.40 15.13 -6.28
C GLY A 129 -8.19 14.99 -4.97
N GLU A 130 -9.41 14.46 -5.03
CA GLU A 130 -10.24 14.17 -3.85
C GLU A 130 -10.16 12.70 -3.41
N GLY A 131 -9.30 11.93 -4.07
CA GLY A 131 -9.12 10.50 -3.86
C GLY A 131 -8.11 10.17 -2.78
N MET A 132 -7.66 11.14 -1.99
CA MET A 132 -6.66 10.95 -0.93
C MET A 132 -7.19 11.36 0.43
N VAL A 133 -6.89 10.53 1.43
CA VAL A 133 -7.26 10.76 2.83
C VAL A 133 -6.12 10.28 3.74
N GLU A 134 -5.80 11.07 4.75
CA GLU A 134 -4.84 10.75 5.82
C GLU A 134 -5.62 10.45 7.11
N ILE A 135 -5.18 9.43 7.86
CA ILE A 135 -5.73 9.10 9.18
C ILE A 135 -4.64 9.33 10.22
N ARG A 136 -4.96 10.11 11.23
CA ARG A 136 -4.02 10.59 12.25
C ARG A 136 -4.60 10.37 13.64
N LYS A 137 -3.78 10.56 14.67
CA LYS A 137 -4.27 10.70 16.04
C LYS A 137 -5.23 11.88 16.12
N ALA A 138 -6.32 11.72 16.85
CA ALA A 138 -7.27 12.81 17.04
C ALA A 138 -6.62 13.94 17.84
N VAL A 139 -6.81 15.15 17.32
CA VAL A 139 -6.35 16.38 17.94
C VAL A 139 -7.56 17.24 18.27
N ALA A 140 -7.67 17.65 19.53
CA ALA A 140 -8.61 18.68 19.96
C ALA A 140 -7.83 19.90 20.43
N TRP A 141 -8.43 21.08 20.37
CA TRP A 141 -7.78 22.30 20.84
C TRP A 141 -8.78 23.33 21.35
N SER A 142 -8.29 24.29 22.14
CA SER A 142 -9.05 25.44 22.62
C SER A 142 -8.13 26.64 22.84
N TRP A 143 -8.68 27.84 22.69
CA TRP A 143 -8.03 29.07 23.13
C TRP A 143 -7.93 29.08 24.66
N SER A 144 -6.77 29.46 25.17
CA SER A 144 -6.56 29.68 26.59
C SER A 144 -6.42 31.16 26.90
N ARG A 145 -6.88 31.54 28.09
CA ARG A 145 -6.70 32.90 28.65
C ARG A 145 -5.37 33.05 29.40
N ARG A 146 -4.59 31.98 29.49
CA ARG A 146 -3.30 31.93 30.19
C ARG A 146 -2.22 32.48 29.28
N ALA A 147 -1.47 33.48 29.75
CA ALA A 147 -0.43 34.13 28.96
C ALA A 147 0.73 33.17 28.62
N GLU A 148 0.95 32.17 29.46
CA GLU A 148 1.96 31.14 29.31
C GLU A 148 1.72 30.26 28.07
N ARG A 149 0.46 30.14 27.63
CA ARG A 149 0.09 29.32 26.47
C ARG A 149 -1.25 29.80 25.90
N ARG A 150 -1.25 30.35 24.68
CA ARG A 150 -2.47 30.88 24.04
C ARG A 150 -3.41 29.81 23.47
N VAL A 151 -2.87 28.65 23.09
CA VAL A 151 -3.63 27.53 22.52
C VAL A 151 -3.27 26.26 23.29
N CYS A 152 -4.27 25.63 23.87
CA CYS A 152 -4.15 24.29 24.44
C CYS A 152 -4.58 23.27 23.38
N VAL A 153 -3.83 22.18 23.28
CA VAL A 153 -4.03 21.07 22.35
C VAL A 153 -4.12 19.78 23.19
N ALA A 154 -4.85 18.80 22.70
CA ALA A 154 -4.91 17.47 23.27
C ALA A 154 -4.72 16.47 22.15
N VAL A 155 -3.71 15.59 22.27
CA VAL A 155 -3.43 14.54 21.31
C VAL A 155 -3.86 13.21 21.92
N SER A 156 -4.88 12.59 21.33
CA SER A 156 -5.43 11.32 21.82
C SER A 156 -4.65 10.15 21.24
N PRO A 157 -4.27 9.13 22.04
CA PRO A 157 -3.60 7.93 21.52
C PRO A 157 -4.59 7.07 20.71
N TYR A 158 -4.06 6.13 19.92
CA TYR A 158 -4.89 5.06 19.37
C TYR A 158 -5.20 4.02 20.45
N THR A 159 -6.36 3.36 20.37
CA THR A 159 -6.81 2.40 21.39
C THR A 159 -6.99 0.98 20.86
N GLY A 160 -7.21 0.80 19.56
CA GLY A 160 -7.45 -0.51 18.94
C GLY A 160 -8.83 -1.09 19.27
N GLY A 161 -9.04 -2.34 18.83
CA GLY A 161 -10.26 -3.10 19.14
C GLY A 161 -11.45 -2.89 18.21
N GLY A 162 -11.27 -2.20 17.07
CA GLY A 162 -12.33 -2.03 16.07
C GLY A 162 -12.41 -3.14 15.02
N ASP A 163 -13.46 -3.10 14.19
CA ASP A 163 -13.73 -4.08 13.13
C ASP A 163 -12.98 -3.73 11.83
N TRP A 164 -11.80 -4.31 11.67
CA TRP A 164 -10.99 -4.19 10.47
C TRP A 164 -11.60 -4.88 9.24
N GLN A 165 -12.42 -5.92 9.44
CA GLN A 165 -13.06 -6.59 8.32
C GLN A 165 -14.10 -5.70 7.64
N ALA A 166 -14.80 -4.85 8.39
CA ALA A 166 -15.68 -3.84 7.81
C ALA A 166 -14.93 -2.79 6.97
N VAL A 167 -13.68 -2.46 7.32
CA VAL A 167 -12.83 -1.57 6.52
C VAL A 167 -12.49 -2.25 5.19
N TRP A 168 -12.04 -3.50 5.24
CA TRP A 168 -11.70 -4.29 4.05
C TRP A 168 -12.89 -4.47 3.11
N GLU A 169 -14.09 -4.74 3.64
CA GLU A 169 -15.31 -4.80 2.83
C GLU A 169 -15.57 -3.50 2.06
N GLN A 170 -15.37 -2.34 2.70
CA GLN A 170 -15.55 -1.05 2.02
C GLN A 170 -14.45 -0.72 1.01
N LEU A 171 -13.21 -1.14 1.27
CA LEU A 171 -12.13 -1.02 0.29
C LEU A 171 -12.47 -1.80 -1.00
N LEU A 172 -12.93 -3.04 -0.84
CA LEU A 172 -13.28 -3.93 -1.94
C LEU A 172 -14.56 -3.54 -2.68
N ALA A 173 -15.54 -2.96 -1.98
CA ALA A 173 -16.82 -2.57 -2.57
C ALA A 173 -16.71 -1.43 -3.60
N ARG A 174 -15.55 -0.78 -3.72
CA ARG A 174 -15.33 0.37 -4.60
C ARG A 174 -14.75 -0.07 -5.95
N PRO A 175 -15.50 0.07 -7.06
CA PRO A 175 -15.11 -0.49 -8.35
C PRO A 175 -13.90 0.22 -9.00
N GLU A 176 -13.62 1.46 -8.62
CA GLU A 176 -12.51 2.26 -9.17
C GLU A 176 -11.15 1.94 -8.54
N GLY A 177 -11.14 1.02 -7.58
CA GLY A 177 -9.95 0.59 -6.89
C GLY A 177 -9.56 1.50 -5.73
N THR A 178 -9.00 0.89 -4.69
CA THR A 178 -8.57 1.56 -3.47
C THR A 178 -7.25 1.01 -2.98
N LEU A 179 -6.53 1.86 -2.25
CA LEU A 179 -5.32 1.53 -1.53
C LEU A 179 -5.46 2.07 -0.11
N LEU A 180 -5.25 1.22 0.89
CA LEU A 180 -5.00 1.61 2.27
C LEU A 180 -3.59 1.17 2.65
N GLY A 181 -2.72 2.12 3.00
CA GLY A 181 -1.35 1.87 3.43
C GLY A 181 -1.12 2.31 4.87
N VAL A 182 -0.56 1.43 5.69
CA VAL A 182 -0.13 1.74 7.07
C VAL A 182 1.38 1.56 7.15
N CYS A 183 2.11 2.67 7.06
CA CYS A 183 3.57 2.71 7.11
C CYS A 183 4.06 2.96 8.53
N ILE A 184 5.02 2.16 8.99
CA ILE A 184 5.65 2.26 10.31
C ILE A 184 7.17 2.32 10.20
N GLU A 185 7.80 3.10 11.07
CA GLU A 185 9.26 3.27 11.18
C GLU A 185 9.67 3.07 12.64
N PRO A 186 10.48 2.05 12.98
CA PRO A 186 11.10 1.94 14.31
C PRO A 186 11.91 3.21 14.62
N TYR A 187 11.62 3.86 15.75
CA TYR A 187 12.21 5.14 16.09
C TYR A 187 12.58 5.26 17.56
N ARG A 188 13.87 5.39 17.86
CA ARG A 188 14.34 5.61 19.24
C ARG A 188 14.23 7.08 19.59
N LEU A 189 13.50 7.39 20.66
CA LEU A 189 13.35 8.77 21.13
C LEU A 189 14.70 9.39 21.48
N LYS A 190 14.95 10.57 20.92
CA LYS A 190 16.11 11.40 21.22
C LYS A 190 15.92 12.10 22.58
N PRO A 191 17.00 12.45 23.30
CA PRO A 191 16.90 13.15 24.58
C PRO A 191 16.06 14.44 24.52
N GLY A 192 16.14 15.20 23.43
CA GLY A 192 15.36 16.42 23.23
C GLY A 192 13.85 16.18 23.12
N GLU A 193 13.43 15.07 22.52
CA GLU A 193 12.01 14.69 22.40
C GLU A 193 11.47 14.25 23.76
N LYS A 194 12.23 13.45 24.52
CA LYS A 194 11.87 13.07 25.89
C LYS A 194 11.72 14.30 26.79
N ALA A 195 12.66 15.25 26.68
CA ALA A 195 12.59 16.51 27.42
C ALA A 195 11.39 17.38 26.99
N ALA A 196 11.05 17.41 25.70
CA ALA A 196 9.88 18.12 25.19
C ALA A 196 8.57 17.56 25.75
N LEU A 197 8.42 16.22 25.83
CA LEU A 197 7.25 15.57 26.43
C LEU A 197 7.12 15.89 27.93
N THR A 198 8.22 15.81 28.68
CA THR A 198 8.24 16.16 30.11
C THR A 198 7.90 17.64 30.33
N THR A 199 8.44 18.52 29.49
CA THR A 199 8.14 19.97 29.53
C THR A 199 6.66 20.22 29.27
N LEU A 200 6.09 19.54 28.26
CA LEU A 200 4.68 19.65 27.93
C LEU A 200 3.79 19.19 29.09
N ALA A 201 4.08 18.02 29.68
CA ALA A 201 3.35 17.54 30.86
C ALA A 201 3.41 18.53 32.04
N GLY A 202 4.59 19.13 32.29
CA GLY A 202 4.76 20.18 33.31
C GLY A 202 3.93 21.44 33.01
N GLN A 203 3.87 21.88 31.75
CA GLN A 203 3.05 23.01 31.33
C GLN A 203 1.56 22.76 31.57
N TYR A 204 1.04 21.60 31.16
CA TYR A 204 -0.37 21.27 31.39
C TYR A 204 -0.69 21.09 32.89
N ALA A 205 0.23 20.57 33.69
CA ALA A 205 0.09 20.51 35.15
C ALA A 205 0.08 21.91 35.82
N ALA A 206 0.76 22.90 35.25
CA ALA A 206 0.71 24.28 35.71
C ALA A 206 -0.61 24.98 35.29
N LEU A 207 -1.03 24.79 34.04
CA LEU A 207 -2.27 25.35 33.49
C LEU A 207 -3.53 24.75 34.14
N SER A 208 -3.47 23.51 34.62
CA SER A 208 -4.58 22.82 35.30
C SER A 208 -4.84 23.32 36.72
N ARG A 209 -4.17 24.39 37.17
CA ARG A 209 -4.27 24.95 38.52
C ARG A 209 -4.52 26.45 38.45
N ASP A 210 -5.19 26.95 39.47
CA ASP A 210 -5.32 28.38 39.68
C ASP A 210 -3.93 29.00 39.83
N ALA A 211 -3.74 30.17 39.22
CA ALA A 211 -2.48 30.90 39.29
C ALA A 211 -2.70 32.36 39.61
N THR A 212 -1.75 32.95 40.33
CA THR A 212 -1.70 34.38 40.60
C THR A 212 -0.60 35.00 39.77
N SER A 213 -0.90 36.14 39.14
CA SER A 213 0.10 36.91 38.40
C SER A 213 0.74 37.94 39.33
N PRO A 214 2.06 38.20 39.23
CA PRO A 214 2.70 39.30 39.97
C PRO A 214 2.09 40.67 39.63
N VAL A 215 1.48 40.79 38.44
CA VAL A 215 0.97 42.05 37.88
C VAL A 215 -0.53 42.25 38.14
N SER A 216 -1.26 41.19 38.52
CA SER A 216 -2.69 41.25 38.84
C SER A 216 -3.01 40.41 40.07
N PRO A 217 -3.54 41.00 41.16
CA PRO A 217 -3.88 40.29 42.39
C PRO A 217 -5.10 39.36 42.22
N ARG A 218 -5.81 39.42 41.09
CA ARG A 218 -6.92 38.50 40.81
C ARG A 218 -6.37 37.15 40.31
N PRO A 219 -6.70 36.02 40.96
CA PRO A 219 -6.28 34.71 40.50
C PRO A 219 -6.91 34.40 39.13
N PHE A 220 -6.09 33.86 38.23
CA PHE A 220 -6.53 33.24 37.00
C PHE A 220 -6.96 31.81 37.33
N PRO A 221 -8.21 31.42 37.06
CA PRO A 221 -8.66 30.06 37.33
C PRO A 221 -7.88 29.05 36.46
N ALA A 222 -7.90 27.80 36.90
CA ALA A 222 -7.42 26.67 36.12
C ALA A 222 -8.07 26.64 34.73
N ASP A 223 -7.25 26.38 33.71
CA ASP A 223 -7.73 26.20 32.35
C ASP A 223 -8.43 24.85 32.23
N GLN A 224 -9.75 24.86 31.97
CA GLN A 224 -10.56 23.64 31.98
C GLN A 224 -10.18 22.65 30.88
N PHE A 225 -9.70 23.15 29.73
CA PHE A 225 -9.18 22.27 28.68
C PHE A 225 -7.89 21.62 29.15
N ALA A 226 -6.98 22.39 29.77
CA ALA A 226 -5.74 21.85 30.31
C ALA A 226 -5.98 20.84 31.44
N VAL A 227 -7.00 21.05 32.28
CA VAL A 227 -7.45 20.07 33.29
C VAL A 227 -7.83 18.74 32.62
N ALA A 228 -8.63 18.78 31.55
CA ALA A 228 -9.03 17.58 30.82
C ALA A 228 -7.87 16.92 30.04
N ALA A 229 -6.94 17.71 29.50
CA ALA A 229 -5.81 17.21 28.70
C ALA A 229 -4.62 16.72 29.55
N ARG A 230 -4.48 17.18 30.80
CA ARG A 230 -3.36 16.84 31.69
C ARG A 230 -3.11 15.33 31.82
N PRO A 231 -4.12 14.47 32.05
CA PRO A 231 -3.91 13.02 32.16
C PRO A 231 -3.27 12.41 30.90
N LEU A 232 -3.54 12.97 29.71
CA LEU A 232 -2.94 12.49 28.46
C LEU A 232 -1.42 12.71 28.44
N TYR A 233 -0.97 13.88 28.85
CA TYR A 233 0.44 14.22 28.82
C TYR A 233 1.23 13.51 29.92
N GLU A 234 0.63 13.34 31.10
CA GLU A 234 1.20 12.48 32.14
C GLU A 234 1.30 11.02 31.68
N ALA A 235 0.29 10.50 30.98
CA ALA A 235 0.33 9.16 30.39
C ALA A 235 1.36 9.08 29.26
N ALA A 236 1.48 10.09 28.41
CA ALA A 236 2.43 10.14 27.31
C ALA A 236 3.88 10.02 27.81
N VAL A 237 4.25 10.72 28.88
CA VAL A 237 5.60 10.62 29.48
C VAL A 237 5.89 9.20 29.99
N ARG A 238 4.89 8.49 30.52
CA ARG A 238 5.04 7.08 30.97
C ARG A 238 5.02 6.07 29.82
N ARG A 239 4.30 6.38 28.75
CA ARG A 239 4.03 5.50 27.61
C ARG A 239 5.16 5.53 26.59
N TYR A 240 5.61 6.71 26.20
CA TYR A 240 6.62 6.92 25.16
C TYR A 240 8.01 7.14 25.79
N VAL A 241 8.64 6.04 26.21
CA VAL A 241 9.88 6.12 27.01
C VAL A 241 11.14 6.05 26.16
N ASP A 242 11.27 5.03 25.30
CA ASP A 242 12.48 4.83 24.50
C ASP A 242 12.20 4.37 23.08
N GLN A 243 11.41 3.30 22.93
CA GLN A 243 11.11 2.68 21.65
C GLN A 243 9.67 3.00 21.25
N VAL A 244 9.51 3.68 20.12
CA VAL A 244 8.21 3.99 19.51
C VAL A 244 8.28 3.79 18.01
N PHE A 245 7.14 3.68 17.37
CA PHE A 245 7.05 3.69 15.91
C PHE A 245 6.55 5.04 15.45
N ARG A 246 7.12 5.59 14.38
CA ARG A 246 6.45 6.65 13.62
C ARG A 246 5.47 6.01 12.65
N VAL A 247 4.27 6.56 12.54
CA VAL A 247 3.15 5.96 11.80
C VAL A 247 2.57 6.95 10.78
N ARG A 248 2.36 6.48 9.54
CA ARG A 248 1.53 7.12 8.51
C ARG A 248 0.42 6.16 8.10
N ILE A 249 -0.80 6.66 7.97
CA ILE A 249 -1.97 5.90 7.52
C ILE A 249 -2.63 6.69 6.41
N SER A 250 -2.61 6.16 5.19
CA SER A 250 -3.12 6.87 4.02
C SER A 250 -4.03 5.99 3.20
N LEU A 251 -5.10 6.58 2.71
CA LEU A 251 -6.03 6.03 1.73
C LEU A 251 -5.83 6.74 0.39
N ALA A 252 -5.84 5.99 -0.70
CA ALA A 252 -5.81 6.50 -2.06
C ALA A 252 -6.81 5.76 -2.95
N SER A 253 -7.46 6.46 -3.87
CA SER A 253 -8.39 5.89 -4.85
C SER A 253 -8.42 6.72 -6.12
N ALA A 254 -8.62 6.07 -7.26
CA ALA A 254 -8.79 6.75 -8.55
C ALA A 254 -10.09 7.58 -8.61
N ALA A 255 -11.04 7.33 -7.71
CA ALA A 255 -12.26 8.11 -7.53
C ALA A 255 -12.26 8.87 -6.19
N PRO A 256 -13.08 9.93 -6.06
CA PRO A 256 -13.23 10.65 -4.79
C PRO A 256 -13.59 9.69 -3.65
N ILE A 257 -12.87 9.80 -2.54
CA ILE A 257 -13.17 9.05 -1.33
C ILE A 257 -14.21 9.86 -0.55
N GLY A 258 -15.35 9.28 -0.17
CA GLY A 258 -16.35 9.92 0.70
C GLY A 258 -15.85 10.08 2.14
N SER A 259 -16.66 10.69 3.02
CA SER A 259 -16.32 10.74 4.45
C SER A 259 -16.39 9.37 5.13
N ASP A 260 -17.23 8.47 4.61
CA ASP A 260 -17.54 7.17 5.23
C ASP A 260 -16.34 6.22 5.34
N LEU A 261 -15.53 6.09 4.29
CA LEU A 261 -14.39 5.16 4.28
C LEU A 261 -13.29 5.58 5.26
N GLY A 262 -12.94 6.87 5.25
CA GLY A 262 -11.95 7.43 6.17
C GLY A 262 -12.40 7.29 7.62
N GLU A 263 -13.66 7.64 7.91
CA GLU A 263 -14.23 7.53 9.26
C GLU A 263 -14.35 6.08 9.72
N ARG A 264 -14.66 5.14 8.82
CA ARG A 264 -14.68 3.71 9.17
C ARG A 264 -13.29 3.18 9.51
N ALA A 265 -12.29 3.56 8.74
CA ALA A 265 -10.90 3.20 9.05
C ALA A 265 -10.44 3.83 10.37
N ALA A 266 -10.79 5.09 10.63
CA ALA A 266 -10.55 5.75 11.92
C ALA A 266 -11.23 5.01 13.09
N ALA A 267 -12.49 4.60 12.92
CA ALA A 267 -13.24 3.83 13.93
C ALA A 267 -12.69 2.42 14.15
N ALA A 268 -12.08 1.78 13.13
CA ALA A 268 -11.41 0.49 13.28
C ALA A 268 -10.12 0.60 14.11
N ILE A 269 -9.40 1.72 13.96
CA ILE A 269 -8.19 2.05 14.71
C ILE A 269 -8.51 2.45 16.15
N THR A 270 -9.56 3.25 16.34
CA THR A 270 -10.00 3.71 17.66
C THR A 270 -11.53 3.77 17.69
N PRO A 271 -12.18 2.72 18.20
CA PRO A 271 -13.62 2.70 18.37
C PRO A 271 -14.09 3.88 19.22
N ALA A 272 -15.16 4.53 18.80
CA ALA A 272 -15.74 5.62 19.57
C ALA A 272 -16.31 5.09 20.88
N VAL A 273 -15.80 5.57 22.01
CA VAL A 273 -16.37 5.31 23.34
C VAL A 273 -16.88 6.63 23.91
N ALA A 274 -18.20 6.78 23.97
CA ALA A 274 -18.84 7.98 24.48
C ALA A 274 -18.41 8.28 25.93
N GLY A 275 -18.25 9.57 26.26
CA GLY A 275 -17.95 10.02 27.63
C GLY A 275 -16.50 9.84 28.08
N THR A 276 -15.59 9.46 27.19
CA THR A 276 -14.18 9.22 27.54
C THR A 276 -13.26 10.44 27.40
N GLY A 277 -13.80 11.61 27.04
CA GLY A 277 -13.01 12.83 26.84
C GLY A 277 -11.98 12.63 25.72
N PHE A 278 -10.70 12.70 26.06
CA PHE A 278 -9.57 12.53 25.14
C PHE A 278 -8.89 11.14 25.23
N ALA A 279 -9.54 10.15 25.84
CA ALA A 279 -8.90 8.85 26.12
C ALA A 279 -8.53 8.04 24.86
N GLY A 280 -9.02 8.43 23.69
CA GLY A 280 -8.66 7.81 22.41
C GLY A 280 -9.31 8.53 21.24
N GLY A 281 -8.65 8.51 20.08
CA GLY A 281 -9.28 9.02 18.86
C GLY A 281 -8.38 8.92 17.63
N ALA A 282 -9.02 8.74 16.48
CA ALA A 282 -8.41 8.94 15.17
C ALA A 282 -9.17 10.06 14.43
N ALA A 283 -8.45 10.90 13.70
CA ALA A 283 -8.99 11.98 12.89
C ALA A 283 -8.70 11.72 11.41
N VAL A 284 -9.68 12.06 10.58
CA VAL A 284 -9.61 11.98 9.13
C VAL A 284 -9.25 13.36 8.58
N ALA A 285 -8.19 13.44 7.78
CA ALA A 285 -7.73 14.65 7.13
C ALA A 285 -7.60 14.46 5.62
N ARG A 286 -7.77 15.54 4.86
CA ARG A 286 -7.58 15.52 3.40
C ARG A 286 -6.37 16.36 3.03
N PRO A 287 -5.40 15.79 2.29
CA PRO A 287 -4.34 16.57 1.67
C PRO A 287 -4.90 17.74 0.87
N LEU A 288 -4.36 18.94 1.11
CA LEU A 288 -4.74 20.15 0.38
C LEU A 288 -3.91 20.30 -0.90
N GLY A 289 -4.37 21.13 -1.85
CA GLY A 289 -3.88 21.15 -3.23
C GLY A 289 -2.36 21.07 -3.46
N ASP A 290 -1.55 21.85 -2.73
CA ASP A 290 -0.08 21.84 -2.83
C ASP A 290 0.59 20.65 -2.09
N GLU A 291 -0.13 20.05 -1.13
CA GLU A 291 0.31 18.90 -0.34
C GLU A 291 -0.05 17.56 -1.00
N LEU A 292 -0.91 17.54 -2.03
CA LEU A 292 -1.29 16.32 -2.75
C LEU A 292 -0.09 15.59 -3.34
N HIS A 293 0.87 16.33 -3.91
CA HIS A 293 2.08 15.73 -4.46
C HIS A 293 2.90 15.04 -3.37
N THR A 294 3.18 15.74 -2.27
CA THR A 294 3.92 15.19 -1.12
C THR A 294 3.20 14.01 -0.50
N ALA A 295 1.88 14.07 -0.35
CA ALA A 295 1.08 12.96 0.16
C ALA A 295 1.19 11.72 -0.75
N TRP A 296 1.15 11.91 -2.07
CA TRP A 296 1.28 10.80 -3.01
C TRP A 296 2.71 10.24 -3.04
N THR A 297 3.72 11.11 -2.99
CA THR A 297 5.12 10.70 -2.80
C THR A 297 5.27 9.88 -1.52
N ASN A 298 4.71 10.32 -0.40
CA ASN A 298 4.74 9.58 0.86
C ASN A 298 4.19 8.15 0.74
N ILE A 299 3.08 7.95 0.01
CA ILE A 299 2.53 6.61 -0.24
C ILE A 299 3.48 5.80 -1.11
N THR A 300 3.89 6.34 -2.26
CA THR A 300 4.66 5.60 -3.28
C THR A 300 6.11 5.32 -2.89
N THR A 301 6.70 6.15 -2.04
CA THR A 301 8.07 5.99 -1.55
C THR A 301 8.12 5.55 -0.11
N MET A 302 6.99 5.23 0.53
CA MET A 302 6.90 4.93 1.96
C MET A 302 7.52 6.04 2.84
N SER A 303 7.49 7.29 2.39
CA SER A 303 8.02 8.43 3.16
C SER A 303 7.05 8.87 4.26
N LEU A 304 7.62 9.57 5.24
CA LEU A 304 6.93 10.14 6.40
C LEU A 304 7.10 11.68 6.41
N ASP A 305 7.11 12.29 5.22
CA ASP A 305 7.25 13.74 5.09
C ASP A 305 6.00 14.44 5.61
N TRP A 306 6.19 15.57 6.27
CA TRP A 306 5.12 16.25 6.99
C TRP A 306 4.24 17.09 6.07
N LEU A 307 2.92 16.97 6.21
CA LEU A 307 1.92 17.81 5.55
C LEU A 307 1.48 18.91 6.51
N ASN A 308 2.08 20.10 6.40
CA ASN A 308 1.89 21.21 7.33
C ASN A 308 0.42 21.55 7.60
N ARG A 309 -0.37 21.76 6.55
CA ARG A 309 -1.77 22.19 6.68
C ARG A 309 -2.68 21.03 7.02
N THR A 310 -2.43 19.87 6.41
CA THR A 310 -3.24 18.67 6.64
C THR A 310 -3.10 18.13 8.07
N TYR A 311 -1.90 18.14 8.63
CA TYR A 311 -1.62 17.56 9.95
C TYR A 311 -1.82 18.51 11.13
N ASP A 312 -2.06 19.80 10.88
CA ASP A 312 -2.47 20.75 11.92
C ASP A 312 -3.88 20.43 12.45
N LEU A 313 -4.71 19.68 11.71
CA LEU A 313 -6.04 19.20 12.14
C LEU A 313 -6.93 20.31 12.73
N GLY A 314 -6.85 21.51 12.12
CA GLY A 314 -7.61 22.69 12.52
C GLY A 314 -7.00 23.50 13.67
N VAL A 315 -5.89 23.07 14.27
CA VAL A 315 -5.12 23.88 15.23
C VAL A 315 -4.58 25.13 14.51
N PRO A 316 -4.64 26.33 15.13
CA PRO A 316 -4.13 27.54 14.50
C PRO A 316 -2.65 27.39 14.07
N PRO A 317 -2.28 27.78 12.84
CA PRO A 317 -0.93 27.57 12.32
C PRO A 317 0.15 28.15 13.22
N GLY A 318 1.22 27.38 13.44
CA GLY A 318 2.37 27.79 14.27
C GLY A 318 2.12 27.80 15.77
N THR A 319 0.96 27.32 16.25
CA THR A 319 0.65 27.27 17.70
C THR A 319 0.85 25.91 18.34
N MET A 320 0.85 24.82 17.56
CA MET A 320 1.16 23.47 18.05
C MET A 320 2.65 23.38 18.43
N ALA A 321 2.94 22.95 19.65
CA ALA A 321 4.30 22.79 20.13
C ALA A 321 4.98 21.57 19.48
N SER A 322 6.33 21.56 19.44
CA SER A 322 7.10 20.45 18.85
C SER A 322 6.79 19.10 19.50
N GLY A 323 6.57 19.06 20.83
CA GLY A 323 6.16 17.85 21.54
C GLY A 323 4.77 17.36 21.15
N GLU A 324 3.81 18.26 20.91
CA GLU A 324 2.46 17.90 20.46
C GLU A 324 2.50 17.37 19.02
N ARG A 325 3.22 18.07 18.14
CA ARG A 325 3.46 17.63 16.77
C ARG A 325 4.05 16.23 16.72
N PHE A 326 5.10 16.00 17.51
CA PHE A 326 5.76 14.69 17.60
C PHE A 326 4.82 13.60 18.15
N LEU A 327 3.97 13.92 19.15
CA LEU A 327 2.97 12.98 19.68
C LEU A 327 1.98 12.51 18.61
N THR A 328 1.67 13.34 17.61
CA THR A 328 0.78 12.93 16.50
C THR A 328 1.44 11.89 15.57
N GLU A 329 2.77 11.84 15.50
CA GLU A 329 3.51 10.94 14.62
C GLU A 329 3.82 9.58 15.24
N ILE A 330 4.02 9.54 16.56
CA ILE A 330 4.52 8.35 17.24
C ILE A 330 3.41 7.47 17.78
N ALA A 331 3.67 6.18 17.91
CA ALA A 331 2.82 5.16 18.52
C ALA A 331 3.70 4.24 19.37
N ASP A 332 3.21 3.81 20.54
CA ASP A 332 3.84 2.68 21.22
C ASP A 332 3.46 1.34 20.54
N LEU A 333 3.95 0.22 21.08
CA LEU A 333 3.68 -1.09 20.50
C LEU A 333 2.17 -1.44 20.43
N THR A 334 1.39 -1.06 21.44
CA THR A 334 -0.06 -1.32 21.47
C THR A 334 -0.80 -0.48 20.44
N GLU A 335 -0.43 0.80 20.29
CA GLU A 335 -0.97 1.67 19.23
C GLU A 335 -0.57 1.19 17.84
N THR A 336 0.67 0.74 17.66
CA THR A 336 1.13 0.18 16.39
C THR A 336 0.35 -1.08 16.03
N ALA A 337 0.08 -1.97 16.99
CA ALA A 337 -0.75 -3.15 16.77
C ALA A 337 -2.23 -2.82 16.49
N ALA A 338 -2.72 -1.66 16.94
CA ALA A 338 -4.07 -1.19 16.62
C ALA A 338 -4.22 -0.77 15.14
N VAL A 339 -3.16 -0.22 14.55
CA VAL A 339 -3.15 0.32 13.17
C VAL A 339 -2.60 -0.65 12.14
N PHE A 340 -1.56 -1.42 12.50
CA PHE A 340 -0.85 -2.33 11.62
C PHE A 340 -1.42 -3.74 11.78
N ARG A 341 -2.52 -4.01 11.09
CA ARG A 341 -3.16 -5.33 11.09
C ARG A 341 -2.67 -6.17 9.93
N LEU A 342 -2.67 -7.49 10.11
CA LEU A 342 -2.55 -8.45 9.01
C LEU A 342 -3.95 -8.96 8.63
N PRO A 343 -4.16 -9.43 7.39
CA PRO A 343 -5.46 -9.87 6.94
C PRO A 343 -5.93 -11.07 7.77
N HIS A 344 -7.14 -10.99 8.29
CA HIS A 344 -7.80 -12.09 8.99
C HIS A 344 -9.25 -12.21 8.51
N GLU A 345 -9.86 -13.37 8.70
CA GLU A 345 -11.23 -13.61 8.28
C GLU A 345 -12.05 -14.04 9.49
N ALA A 346 -13.21 -13.43 9.70
CA ALA A 346 -14.16 -13.90 10.69
C ALA A 346 -14.96 -15.09 10.15
N ALA A 347 -15.20 -16.08 11.00
CA ALA A 347 -16.08 -17.20 10.68
C ALA A 347 -17.47 -16.70 10.25
N GLY A 348 -18.01 -17.24 9.16
CA GLY A 348 -19.34 -16.90 8.64
C GLY A 348 -19.41 -15.62 7.80
N ARG A 349 -18.33 -14.85 7.66
CA ARG A 349 -18.26 -13.73 6.70
C ARG A 349 -17.63 -14.17 5.39
N ARG A 350 -17.94 -13.44 4.31
CA ARG A 350 -17.34 -13.67 2.98
C ARG A 350 -15.82 -13.49 3.08
N PRO A 351 -15.02 -14.44 2.56
CA PRO A 351 -13.58 -14.25 2.47
C PRO A 351 -13.25 -13.08 1.51
N LEU A 352 -12.30 -12.22 1.89
CA LEU A 352 -12.00 -10.97 1.17
C LEU A 352 -10.65 -10.99 0.48
N PHE A 353 -9.74 -11.88 0.90
CA PHE A 353 -8.37 -11.94 0.41
C PHE A 353 -8.16 -13.18 -0.46
N ASP A 354 -7.36 -13.02 -1.52
CA ASP A 354 -6.90 -14.13 -2.35
C ASP A 354 -5.43 -13.92 -2.73
N GLY A 355 -4.58 -14.90 -2.44
CA GLY A 355 -3.16 -14.83 -2.74
C GLY A 355 -2.79 -15.42 -4.10
N PRO A 356 -1.51 -15.30 -4.50
CA PRO A 356 -1.03 -15.71 -5.81
C PRO A 356 -1.02 -17.23 -5.95
N LEU A 357 -0.84 -17.97 -4.84
CA LEU A 357 -0.89 -19.42 -4.79
C LEU A 357 -2.28 -19.97 -5.06
N ARG A 358 -3.34 -19.31 -4.56
CA ARG A 358 -4.72 -19.69 -4.87
C ARG A 358 -5.12 -19.31 -6.28
N ARG A 359 -4.75 -18.11 -6.76
CA ARG A 359 -4.95 -17.74 -8.19
C ARG A 359 -4.31 -18.76 -9.13
N ARG A 360 -3.11 -19.22 -8.79
CA ARG A 360 -2.38 -20.27 -9.53
C ARG A 360 -3.02 -21.65 -9.39
N ALA A 361 -3.37 -22.09 -8.18
CA ALA A 361 -4.01 -23.39 -7.95
C ALA A 361 -5.45 -23.47 -8.51
N ALA A 362 -6.21 -22.37 -8.51
CA ALA A 362 -7.52 -22.28 -9.15
C ALA A 362 -7.39 -22.33 -10.69
N ALA A 363 -6.35 -21.71 -11.25
CA ALA A 363 -6.01 -21.82 -12.67
C ALA A 363 -5.52 -23.23 -13.05
N GLU A 364 -4.89 -23.96 -12.12
CA GLU A 364 -4.42 -25.34 -12.33
C GLU A 364 -5.52 -26.41 -12.09
N GLY A 365 -6.54 -26.12 -11.27
CA GLY A 365 -7.52 -27.11 -10.78
C GLY A 365 -8.90 -27.10 -11.46
N VAL A 366 -9.22 -26.10 -12.27
CA VAL A 366 -10.44 -26.06 -13.10
C VAL A 366 -9.97 -25.91 -14.54
N GLY A 367 -10.66 -26.50 -15.51
CA GLY A 367 -10.47 -26.21 -16.94
C GLY A 367 -10.85 -24.76 -17.30
N ALA A 368 -10.28 -23.79 -16.59
CA ALA A 368 -10.44 -22.37 -16.83
C ALA A 368 -9.73 -22.06 -18.15
N PRO A 369 -10.43 -21.42 -19.11
CA PRO A 369 -9.77 -20.98 -20.34
C PRO A 369 -8.68 -19.98 -19.96
N PHE A 370 -7.45 -20.19 -20.44
CA PHE A 370 -6.38 -19.21 -20.34
C PHE A 370 -6.96 -17.83 -20.73
N THR A 371 -6.88 -16.81 -19.89
CA THR A 371 -7.55 -15.56 -20.25
C THR A 371 -6.71 -14.76 -21.26
N VAL A 372 -5.37 -14.83 -21.13
CA VAL A 372 -4.44 -14.04 -21.93
C VAL A 372 -3.15 -14.81 -22.24
N VAL A 373 -2.75 -14.88 -23.50
CA VAL A 373 -1.42 -15.36 -23.92
C VAL A 373 -0.51 -14.17 -24.17
N ILE A 374 0.72 -14.20 -23.66
CA ILE A 374 1.74 -13.20 -23.95
C ILE A 374 2.76 -13.81 -24.91
N ALA A 375 2.83 -13.24 -26.12
CA ALA A 375 3.83 -13.53 -27.13
C ALA A 375 4.86 -12.39 -27.13
N HIS A 376 6.13 -12.74 -26.92
CA HIS A 376 7.25 -11.79 -26.87
C HIS A 376 8.52 -12.45 -27.40
N ASP A 377 9.49 -11.65 -27.83
CA ASP A 377 10.84 -12.13 -28.10
C ASP A 377 11.64 -12.24 -26.81
N GLU A 378 12.62 -13.14 -26.73
CA GLU A 378 13.53 -13.24 -25.57
C GLU A 378 14.23 -11.91 -25.24
N SER A 379 14.41 -11.04 -26.24
CA SER A 379 15.01 -9.73 -26.05
C SER A 379 14.11 -8.78 -25.23
N ASP A 380 12.81 -9.07 -25.17
CA ASP A 380 11.78 -8.26 -24.50
C ASP A 380 11.35 -8.84 -23.14
N GLU A 381 12.06 -9.85 -22.62
CA GLU A 381 11.70 -10.62 -21.43
C GLU A 381 11.26 -9.74 -20.25
N ARG A 382 12.00 -8.66 -19.97
CA ARG A 382 11.70 -7.71 -18.87
C ARG A 382 10.40 -6.94 -19.10
N ALA A 383 10.16 -6.49 -20.32
CA ALA A 383 8.97 -5.73 -20.66
C ALA A 383 7.73 -6.64 -20.70
N ALA A 384 7.90 -7.88 -21.15
CA ALA A 384 6.86 -8.91 -21.07
C ALA A 384 6.51 -9.29 -19.61
N SER A 385 7.50 -9.38 -18.71
CA SER A 385 7.23 -9.55 -17.27
C SER A 385 6.44 -8.39 -16.67
N LEU A 386 6.72 -7.15 -17.10
CA LEU A 386 5.93 -5.98 -16.68
C LEU A 386 4.47 -6.12 -17.12
N VAL A 387 4.22 -6.52 -18.37
CA VAL A 387 2.87 -6.78 -18.88
C VAL A 387 2.19 -7.88 -18.05
N GLU A 388 2.87 -8.99 -17.81
CA GLU A 388 2.40 -10.11 -16.99
C GLU A 388 2.02 -9.69 -15.56
N GLY A 389 2.86 -8.88 -14.91
CA GLY A 389 2.61 -8.37 -13.57
C GLY A 389 1.31 -7.56 -13.48
N HIS A 390 1.08 -6.67 -14.44
CA HIS A 390 -0.17 -5.90 -14.50
C HIS A 390 -1.40 -6.78 -14.70
N LEU A 391 -1.31 -7.81 -15.55
CA LEU A 391 -2.41 -8.75 -15.79
C LEU A 391 -2.72 -9.57 -14.54
N THR A 392 -1.68 -10.09 -13.88
CA THR A 392 -1.81 -10.91 -12.68
C THR A 392 -2.46 -10.13 -11.53
N LEU A 393 -2.03 -8.88 -11.36
CA LEU A 393 -2.58 -7.99 -10.33
C LEU A 393 -4.03 -7.58 -10.64
N ALA A 394 -4.39 -7.45 -11.91
CA ALA A 394 -5.77 -7.28 -12.34
C ALA A 394 -6.64 -8.56 -12.25
N GLY A 395 -6.10 -9.66 -11.71
CA GLY A 395 -6.82 -10.93 -11.55
C GLY A 395 -6.97 -11.74 -12.83
N LEU A 396 -6.22 -11.42 -13.88
CA LEU A 396 -6.13 -12.22 -15.10
C LEU A 396 -5.07 -13.31 -14.95
N HIS A 397 -5.18 -14.36 -15.77
CA HIS A 397 -4.24 -15.47 -15.80
C HIS A 397 -3.44 -15.44 -17.10
N PRO A 398 -2.31 -14.69 -17.13
CA PRO A 398 -1.42 -14.69 -18.28
C PRO A 398 -0.69 -16.03 -18.42
N TRP A 399 -0.45 -16.45 -19.65
CA TRP A 399 0.43 -17.58 -19.99
C TRP A 399 1.50 -17.11 -20.98
N ARG A 400 2.78 -17.28 -20.62
CA ARG A 400 3.92 -16.85 -21.42
C ARG A 400 4.44 -17.97 -22.30
N ALA A 401 4.35 -17.69 -23.59
CA ALA A 401 4.66 -18.63 -24.66
C ALA A 401 6.06 -19.27 -24.59
N ASN A 402 7.06 -18.54 -24.08
CA ASN A 402 8.44 -19.02 -24.01
C ASN A 402 8.86 -19.53 -22.62
N VAL A 403 8.00 -19.41 -21.59
CA VAL A 403 8.37 -19.63 -20.19
C VAL A 403 7.54 -20.74 -19.56
N ASP A 404 6.23 -20.77 -19.79
CA ASP A 404 5.29 -21.65 -19.09
C ASP A 404 5.08 -23.01 -19.79
N LEU A 405 5.98 -23.38 -20.70
CA LEU A 405 5.92 -24.65 -21.41
C LEU A 405 6.51 -25.78 -20.54
N LEU A 406 5.80 -26.89 -20.38
CA LEU A 406 6.30 -28.04 -19.60
C LEU A 406 7.46 -28.74 -20.32
N ALA A 407 8.46 -29.19 -19.55
CA ALA A 407 9.59 -29.94 -20.09
C ALA A 407 9.11 -31.26 -20.74
N GLY A 408 9.45 -31.46 -22.01
CA GLY A 408 9.03 -32.63 -22.80
C GLY A 408 7.71 -32.46 -23.55
N ALA A 409 7.01 -31.33 -23.40
CA ALA A 409 5.81 -31.04 -24.17
C ALA A 409 6.13 -30.65 -25.62
N ASP A 410 5.24 -31.03 -26.55
CA ASP A 410 5.32 -30.55 -27.94
C ASP A 410 4.94 -29.07 -27.97
N ARG A 411 5.97 -28.22 -28.04
CA ARG A 411 5.85 -26.75 -28.09
C ARG A 411 4.82 -26.28 -29.11
N ARG A 412 4.76 -26.89 -30.30
CA ARG A 412 3.87 -26.43 -31.37
C ARG A 412 2.42 -26.79 -31.06
N LEU A 413 2.20 -28.01 -30.55
CA LEU A 413 0.87 -28.48 -30.17
C LEU A 413 0.31 -27.69 -28.98
N GLU A 414 1.13 -27.51 -27.94
CA GLU A 414 0.74 -26.81 -26.72
C GLU A 414 0.49 -25.33 -26.97
N MET A 415 1.35 -24.65 -27.73
CA MET A 415 1.11 -23.26 -28.15
C MET A 415 -0.22 -23.09 -28.89
N ARG A 416 -0.49 -23.97 -29.88
CA ARG A 416 -1.73 -23.89 -30.67
C ARG A 416 -2.96 -24.16 -29.82
N ARG A 417 -2.85 -25.10 -28.88
CA ARG A 417 -3.92 -25.41 -27.93
C ARG A 417 -4.18 -24.21 -27.02
N THR A 418 -3.15 -23.63 -26.41
CA THR A 418 -3.27 -22.52 -25.47
C THR A 418 -3.80 -21.26 -26.15
N ILE A 419 -3.29 -20.89 -27.33
CA ILE A 419 -3.81 -19.75 -28.10
C ILE A 419 -5.29 -19.95 -28.44
N ARG A 420 -5.71 -21.14 -28.92
CA ARG A 420 -7.13 -21.41 -29.24
C ARG A 420 -8.05 -21.38 -28.04
N GLN A 421 -7.54 -21.78 -26.88
CA GLN A 421 -8.27 -21.76 -25.62
C GLN A 421 -8.23 -20.39 -24.94
N SER A 422 -7.45 -19.44 -25.48
CA SER A 422 -7.25 -18.14 -24.87
C SER A 422 -8.39 -17.15 -25.14
N GLY A 423 -8.59 -16.22 -24.21
CA GLY A 423 -9.47 -15.07 -24.43
C GLY A 423 -8.86 -14.02 -25.36
N PHE A 424 -7.55 -13.77 -25.16
CA PHE A 424 -6.77 -12.75 -25.85
C PHE A 424 -5.32 -13.21 -26.07
N VAL A 425 -4.67 -12.68 -27.10
CA VAL A 425 -3.23 -12.81 -27.34
C VAL A 425 -2.61 -11.42 -27.40
N LEU A 426 -1.74 -11.13 -26.44
CA LEU A 426 -0.91 -9.93 -26.45
C LEU A 426 0.36 -10.20 -27.23
N VAL A 427 0.60 -9.40 -28.28
CA VAL A 427 1.83 -9.48 -29.07
C VAL A 427 2.71 -8.30 -28.66
N CYS A 428 3.70 -8.57 -27.82
CA CYS A 428 4.65 -7.60 -27.34
C CYS A 428 5.72 -7.32 -28.41
N LEU A 429 5.81 -6.06 -28.82
CA LEU A 429 6.65 -5.59 -29.92
C LEU A 429 7.58 -4.47 -29.44
N SER A 430 8.86 -4.60 -29.74
CA SER A 430 9.88 -3.58 -29.52
C SER A 430 10.65 -3.36 -30.82
N THR A 431 11.37 -2.24 -30.90
CA THR A 431 12.27 -1.93 -32.01
C THR A 431 13.29 -3.07 -32.24
N ARG A 432 13.60 -3.85 -31.19
CA ARG A 432 14.54 -4.98 -31.27
C ARG A 432 13.91 -6.29 -31.70
N SER A 433 12.61 -6.49 -31.45
CA SER A 433 11.95 -7.77 -31.73
C SER A 433 11.25 -7.82 -33.08
N VAL A 434 10.84 -6.67 -33.63
CA VAL A 434 10.12 -6.61 -34.91
C VAL A 434 10.97 -7.07 -36.11
N ASP A 435 12.27 -6.78 -36.11
CA ASP A 435 13.17 -7.12 -37.22
C ASP A 435 13.92 -8.45 -37.01
N ARG A 436 13.69 -9.12 -35.88
CA ARG A 436 14.44 -10.31 -35.48
C ARG A 436 13.65 -11.58 -35.78
N ALA A 437 14.17 -12.40 -36.70
CA ALA A 437 13.64 -13.73 -36.91
C ALA A 437 13.69 -14.55 -35.61
N GLY A 438 12.55 -15.10 -35.18
CA GLY A 438 12.46 -15.74 -33.86
C GLY A 438 11.09 -16.30 -33.54
N ASP A 439 10.94 -16.75 -32.28
CA ASP A 439 9.72 -17.35 -31.76
C ASP A 439 8.52 -16.38 -31.77
N LEU A 440 8.76 -15.08 -31.59
CA LEU A 440 7.72 -14.05 -31.68
C LEU A 440 6.97 -14.08 -33.02
N HIS A 441 7.67 -14.11 -34.15
CA HIS A 441 7.00 -14.16 -35.47
C HIS A 441 6.24 -15.48 -35.69
N ARG A 442 6.73 -16.60 -35.13
CA ARG A 442 6.01 -17.88 -35.17
C ARG A 442 4.71 -17.80 -34.37
N GLN A 443 4.76 -17.23 -33.17
CA GLN A 443 3.62 -17.03 -32.29
C GLN A 443 2.61 -16.04 -32.89
N LEU A 444 3.08 -14.91 -33.44
CA LEU A 444 2.26 -13.94 -34.14
C LEU A 444 1.52 -14.57 -35.33
N ARG A 445 2.21 -15.36 -36.15
CA ARG A 445 1.54 -16.07 -37.26
C ARG A 445 0.44 -16.97 -36.73
N LEU A 446 0.75 -17.79 -35.73
CA LEU A 446 -0.23 -18.72 -35.15
C LEU A 446 -1.42 -18.00 -34.51
N ALA A 447 -1.19 -16.86 -33.85
CA ALA A 447 -2.24 -16.04 -33.26
C ALA A 447 -3.17 -15.45 -34.32
N LEU A 448 -2.60 -14.94 -35.42
CA LEU A 448 -3.38 -14.45 -36.57
C LEU A 448 -4.17 -15.56 -37.26
N ASP A 449 -3.56 -16.74 -37.46
CA ASP A 449 -4.25 -17.90 -38.04
C ASP A 449 -5.48 -18.30 -37.19
N VAL A 450 -5.38 -18.22 -35.85
CA VAL A 450 -6.51 -18.48 -34.96
C VAL A 450 -7.50 -17.32 -34.92
N ALA A 451 -7.05 -16.08 -35.08
CA ALA A 451 -7.92 -14.90 -35.13
C ALA A 451 -8.86 -14.94 -36.34
N GLU A 452 -8.39 -15.46 -37.49
CA GLU A 452 -9.22 -15.66 -38.69
C GLU A 452 -10.36 -16.67 -38.48
N GLU A 453 -10.22 -17.61 -37.53
CA GLU A 453 -11.27 -18.57 -37.17
C GLU A 453 -12.35 -17.94 -36.25
N MET A 454 -12.20 -16.67 -35.80
CA MET A 454 -13.08 -16.01 -34.83
C MET A 454 -14.22 -15.20 -35.49
N PRO A 455 -15.36 -14.98 -34.80
CA PRO A 455 -16.42 -14.11 -35.29
C PRO A 455 -15.94 -12.68 -35.56
N GLU A 456 -16.50 -12.06 -36.60
CA GLU A 456 -16.18 -10.68 -36.96
C GLU A 456 -16.38 -9.71 -35.79
N GLY A 457 -15.45 -8.77 -35.64
CA GLY A 457 -15.49 -7.73 -34.60
C GLY A 457 -15.00 -8.16 -33.21
N ARG A 458 -14.61 -9.42 -32.99
CA ARG A 458 -14.02 -9.86 -31.72
C ARG A 458 -12.57 -9.38 -31.58
N ILE A 459 -12.26 -8.68 -30.49
CA ILE A 459 -10.88 -8.37 -30.10
C ILE A 459 -10.24 -9.66 -29.60
N PHE A 460 -9.21 -10.13 -30.29
CA PHE A 460 -8.47 -11.35 -29.93
C PHE A 460 -6.96 -11.12 -29.90
N VAL A 461 -6.39 -10.55 -30.97
CA VAL A 461 -4.98 -10.14 -31.01
C VAL A 461 -4.86 -8.67 -30.62
N ILE A 462 -4.01 -8.36 -29.66
CA ILE A 462 -3.74 -6.99 -29.20
C ILE A 462 -2.24 -6.72 -29.34
N PRO A 463 -1.83 -5.83 -30.27
CA PRO A 463 -0.44 -5.41 -30.35
C PRO A 463 -0.09 -4.52 -29.15
N VAL A 464 1.04 -4.82 -28.50
CA VAL A 464 1.55 -4.10 -27.33
C VAL A 464 2.93 -3.54 -27.66
N LEU A 465 3.01 -2.23 -27.91
CA LEU A 465 4.27 -1.55 -28.18
C LEU A 465 5.00 -1.28 -26.87
N LEU A 466 6.22 -1.80 -26.76
CA LEU A 466 7.04 -1.76 -25.55
C LEU A 466 8.01 -0.56 -25.50
N ASP A 467 8.25 0.10 -26.63
CA ASP A 467 9.05 1.31 -26.73
C ASP A 467 8.49 2.28 -27.78
N GLU A 468 8.91 3.54 -27.69
CA GLU A 468 8.35 4.64 -28.48
C GLU A 468 8.74 4.61 -29.97
N HIS A 469 9.85 3.96 -30.31
CA HIS A 469 10.40 3.91 -31.67
C HIS A 469 9.94 2.68 -32.46
N CYS A 470 9.20 1.77 -31.83
CA CYS A 470 8.71 0.55 -32.44
C CYS A 470 7.59 0.84 -33.45
N ALA A 471 7.85 0.53 -34.73
CA ALA A 471 6.83 0.59 -35.78
C ALA A 471 5.97 -0.69 -35.77
N LEU A 472 4.66 -0.52 -35.95
CA LEU A 472 3.74 -1.65 -36.01
C LEU A 472 3.95 -2.43 -37.34
N PRO A 473 4.17 -3.76 -37.29
CA PRO A 473 4.30 -4.56 -38.51
C PRO A 473 3.09 -4.43 -39.42
N VAL A 474 3.29 -4.44 -40.74
CA VAL A 474 2.21 -4.32 -41.75
C VAL A 474 1.07 -5.32 -41.50
N ARG A 475 1.37 -6.52 -41.03
CA ARG A 475 0.35 -7.54 -40.72
C ARG A 475 -0.58 -7.18 -39.55
N LEU A 476 -0.28 -6.11 -38.82
CA LEU A 476 -1.04 -5.63 -37.66
C LEU A 476 -1.54 -4.19 -37.87
N ASP A 477 -1.32 -3.59 -39.04
CA ASP A 477 -1.65 -2.18 -39.34
C ASP A 477 -3.14 -1.83 -39.16
N HIS A 478 -4.01 -2.81 -39.35
CA HIS A 478 -5.45 -2.73 -39.18
C HIS A 478 -5.90 -2.80 -37.71
N LEU A 479 -4.98 -3.01 -36.76
CA LEU A 479 -5.27 -3.08 -35.32
C LEU A 479 -4.75 -1.83 -34.60
N GLU A 480 -5.51 -1.32 -33.64
CA GLU A 480 -5.04 -0.24 -32.77
C GLU A 480 -4.12 -0.78 -31.67
N PRO A 481 -2.85 -0.36 -31.60
CA PRO A 481 -1.91 -0.88 -30.61
C PRO A 481 -2.05 -0.21 -29.24
N VAL A 482 -1.79 -0.99 -28.19
CA VAL A 482 -1.54 -0.46 -26.85
C VAL A 482 -0.11 0.02 -26.76
N ARG A 483 0.08 1.30 -26.42
CA ARG A 483 1.40 1.91 -26.20
C ARG A 483 1.77 1.76 -24.72
N PHE A 484 2.32 0.60 -24.38
CA PHE A 484 2.54 0.20 -22.99
C PHE A 484 3.61 1.05 -22.28
N TYR A 485 4.56 1.61 -23.03
CA TYR A 485 5.59 2.51 -22.51
C TYR A 485 5.04 3.86 -22.02
N ARG A 486 3.78 4.20 -22.30
CA ARG A 486 3.16 5.44 -21.82
C ARG A 486 2.63 5.28 -20.39
N PRO A 487 2.54 6.36 -19.59
CA PRO A 487 2.02 6.30 -18.23
C PRO A 487 0.61 5.68 -18.12
N ASP A 488 -0.26 5.91 -19.11
CA ASP A 488 -1.63 5.36 -19.19
C ASP A 488 -1.69 3.98 -19.90
N GLY A 489 -0.56 3.49 -20.40
CA GLY A 489 -0.45 2.27 -21.20
C GLY A 489 -1.02 1.03 -20.50
N PRO A 490 -0.65 0.75 -19.23
CA PRO A 490 -1.21 -0.39 -18.51
C PRO A 490 -2.72 -0.31 -18.28
N GLU A 491 -3.27 0.86 -17.98
CA GLU A 491 -4.72 1.04 -17.83
C GLU A 491 -5.45 0.78 -19.16
N ARG A 492 -4.89 1.29 -20.26
CA ARG A 492 -5.43 1.04 -21.61
C ARG A 492 -5.38 -0.43 -21.99
N LEU A 493 -4.34 -1.16 -21.60
CA LEU A 493 -4.25 -2.61 -21.78
C LEU A 493 -5.39 -3.31 -21.06
N LEU A 494 -5.58 -3.02 -19.77
CA LEU A 494 -6.63 -3.64 -18.96
C LEU A 494 -8.03 -3.32 -19.51
N ARG A 495 -8.25 -2.09 -19.96
CA ARG A 495 -9.50 -1.70 -20.63
C ARG A 495 -9.76 -2.48 -21.92
N ALA A 496 -8.73 -2.70 -22.74
CA ALA A 496 -8.84 -3.50 -23.96
C ALA A 496 -9.24 -4.96 -23.66
N LEU A 497 -8.84 -5.48 -22.49
CA LEU A 497 -9.18 -6.81 -21.99
C LEU A 497 -10.55 -6.85 -21.28
N GLY A 498 -11.30 -5.75 -21.27
CA GLY A 498 -12.63 -5.66 -20.64
C GLY A 498 -12.60 -5.59 -19.11
N VAL A 499 -11.43 -5.38 -18.50
CA VAL A 499 -11.29 -5.09 -17.08
C VAL A 499 -11.78 -3.65 -16.86
N GLY A 500 -12.97 -3.50 -16.27
CA GLY A 500 -13.65 -2.22 -16.04
C GLY A 500 -15.01 -2.04 -16.74
N ALA A 501 -15.35 -2.82 -17.77
CA ALA A 501 -16.63 -2.66 -18.51
C ALA A 501 -17.77 -3.57 -18.03
N ARG A 502 -17.51 -4.51 -17.10
CA ARG A 502 -18.50 -5.50 -16.63
C ARG A 502 -19.62 -4.92 -15.76
N SER A 503 -19.61 -3.63 -15.42
CA SER A 503 -20.66 -2.97 -14.63
C SER A 503 -21.83 -2.40 -15.44
N ALA A 504 -21.81 -2.49 -16.79
CA ALA A 504 -22.83 -1.89 -17.65
C ALA A 504 -23.78 -2.87 -18.36
N ARG A 505 -23.80 -4.16 -17.96
CA ARG A 505 -24.75 -5.14 -18.51
C ARG A 505 -25.49 -5.90 -17.42
N VAL A 506 -26.28 -5.18 -16.63
CA VAL A 506 -27.55 -5.68 -16.08
C VAL A 506 -28.51 -4.49 -16.13
N SER A 507 -29.34 -4.45 -17.17
CA SER A 507 -30.57 -3.66 -17.21
C SER A 507 -31.72 -4.52 -16.75
#